data_AF-A0AAD2JHY3-F1
#
_entry.id   AF-A0AAD2JHY3-F1
#
_cell.length_a   1.000
_cell.length_b   1.000
_cell.length_c   1.000
_cell.angle_alpha   90.00
_cell.angle_beta   90.00
_cell.angle_gamma   90.00
#
_symmetry.space_group_name_H-M   'P 1'
#
loop_
_entity.id
_entity.type
_entity.pdbx_description
1 polymer ?
#
loop_
_entity_poly.entity_id
_entity_poly.type
_entity_poly.pdbx_seq_one_letter_code
_entity_poly.pdbx_strand_id
1 'polypeptide(L)'
;MRPLSPQTCVKLFVTGATVGPLVDSLHNQCLLKYDVLPISIVLPPMAMPMAMPIIENGYYDYWFTSSWTVPPLLGVAYVVLGGILPRLFEALLWKSGMVMMMGPQQQQEEVTTILQQEELPWESQPQQQQQQDEEPLKRRAILAVGTTALIIKLSEYLETTNNSIVDNGGGGGGGPLFNLLVLLSAALGQWAILDGSLSALLAASVTSIGGPLSELPFVGHGVWVYLDSARDYYPLAGLVPGSSWWSDNSSNGLLTWLLGVSDYTNLGLSSITGPCYFAVTMDAIALGRWFDAMQEKKEEEEGPASEAQ
;
A
#
# COMPACT_ATOMS: atom_id res chain seq x y z
N MET A 1 -21.93 -9.85 4.52
CA MET A 1 -20.51 -9.79 4.08
C MET A 1 -19.94 -11.17 4.07
N ARG A 2 -19.36 -11.55 2.94
CA ARG A 2 -18.64 -12.82 2.83
C ARG A 2 -17.32 -12.72 3.61
N PRO A 3 -17.02 -13.68 4.51
CA PRO A 3 -15.70 -13.72 5.14
C PRO A 3 -14.61 -13.92 4.08
N LEU A 4 -13.40 -13.44 4.37
CA LEU A 4 -12.24 -13.66 3.49
C LEU A 4 -11.96 -15.17 3.43
N SER A 5 -11.85 -15.73 2.22
CA SER A 5 -11.58 -17.15 2.08
C SER A 5 -10.15 -17.46 2.56
N PRO A 6 -9.89 -18.64 3.17
CA PRO A 6 -8.54 -19.03 3.55
C PRO A 6 -7.56 -19.02 2.37
N GLN A 7 -8.03 -19.36 1.16
CA GLN A 7 -7.20 -19.37 -0.04
C GLN A 7 -6.82 -17.94 -0.46
N THR A 8 -7.76 -16.98 -0.39
CA THR A 8 -7.48 -15.56 -0.62
C THR A 8 -6.47 -15.04 0.39
N CYS A 9 -6.62 -15.36 1.68
CA CYS A 9 -5.66 -14.99 2.73
C CYS A 9 -4.24 -15.46 2.39
N VAL A 10 -4.10 -16.73 2.01
CA VAL A 10 -2.79 -17.31 1.66
C VAL A 10 -2.20 -16.62 0.44
N LYS A 11 -2.98 -16.39 -0.62
CA LYS A 11 -2.52 -15.70 -1.83
C LYS A 11 -2.07 -14.26 -1.53
N LEU A 12 -2.85 -13.51 -0.74
CA LEU A 12 -2.48 -12.16 -0.29
C LEU A 12 -1.20 -12.18 0.54
N PHE A 13 -1.10 -13.08 1.52
CA PHE A 13 0.08 -13.21 2.38
C PHE A 13 1.33 -13.52 1.56
N VAL A 14 1.28 -14.52 0.70
CA VAL A 14 2.41 -14.92 -0.14
C VAL A 14 2.80 -13.79 -1.09
N THR A 15 1.81 -13.09 -1.69
CA THR A 15 2.08 -11.96 -2.58
C THR A 15 2.77 -10.81 -1.81
N GLY A 16 2.25 -10.41 -0.65
CA GLY A 16 2.87 -9.39 0.19
C GLY A 16 4.26 -9.79 0.67
N ALA A 17 4.47 -11.04 1.05
CA ALA A 17 5.76 -11.54 1.52
C ALA A 17 6.81 -11.71 0.40
N THR A 18 6.41 -11.76 -0.87
CA THR A 18 7.32 -11.97 -2.00
C THR A 18 7.51 -10.70 -2.84
N VAL A 19 6.42 -10.06 -3.25
CA VAL A 19 6.44 -8.82 -4.03
C VAL A 19 6.77 -7.62 -3.15
N GLY A 20 6.27 -7.62 -1.90
CA GLY A 20 6.51 -6.54 -0.95
C GLY A 20 7.99 -6.20 -0.76
N PRO A 21 8.88 -7.16 -0.46
CA PRO A 21 10.32 -6.89 -0.33
C PRO A 21 10.97 -6.34 -1.60
N LEU A 22 10.47 -6.68 -2.79
CA LEU A 22 10.97 -6.11 -4.05
C LEU A 22 10.62 -4.62 -4.16
N VAL A 23 9.38 -4.28 -3.80
CA VAL A 23 8.86 -2.91 -3.81
C VAL A 23 9.50 -2.06 -2.71
N ASP A 24 9.62 -2.63 -1.51
CA ASP A 24 10.35 -2.08 -0.36
C ASP A 24 11.79 -1.75 -0.73
N SER A 25 12.46 -2.66 -1.44
CA SER A 25 13.81 -2.40 -1.93
C SER A 25 13.91 -1.26 -2.94
N LEU A 26 12.86 -0.94 -3.70
CA LEU A 26 12.88 0.25 -4.55
C LEU A 26 12.73 1.51 -3.70
N HIS A 27 11.85 1.48 -2.70
CA HIS A 27 11.58 2.60 -1.81
C HIS A 27 12.80 2.97 -0.95
N ASN A 28 13.53 1.95 -0.49
CA ASN A 28 14.52 2.13 0.57
C ASN A 28 15.93 2.40 0.08
N GLN A 29 16.15 2.48 -1.24
CA GLN A 29 17.43 2.89 -1.80
C GLN A 29 17.84 4.32 -1.38
N CYS A 30 16.87 5.20 -1.08
CA CYS A 30 17.12 6.59 -0.72
C CYS A 30 16.48 7.04 0.60
N LEU A 31 15.77 6.15 1.32
CA LEU A 31 14.97 6.54 2.49
C LEU A 31 15.49 6.02 3.81
N LEU A 32 15.82 4.73 3.87
CA LEU A 32 16.13 4.08 5.14
C LEU A 32 17.29 3.11 5.01
N LYS A 33 17.87 2.80 6.16
CA LYS A 33 18.91 1.81 6.34
C LYS A 33 18.42 0.77 7.34
N TYR A 34 18.54 -0.51 6.98
CA TYR A 34 18.25 -1.61 7.88
C TYR A 34 19.46 -1.94 8.77
N ASP A 35 19.25 -1.96 10.08
CA ASP A 35 20.28 -2.34 11.04
C ASP A 35 20.06 -3.77 11.58
N VAL A 36 18.83 -4.30 11.51
CA VAL A 36 18.49 -5.66 11.95
C VAL A 36 18.19 -6.58 10.75
N LEU A 37 18.93 -7.70 10.68
CA LEU A 37 18.81 -8.73 9.64
C LEU A 37 18.76 -8.18 8.20
N PRO A 38 19.67 -7.28 7.80
CA PRO A 38 19.64 -6.68 6.48
C PRO A 38 19.88 -7.73 5.39
N ILE A 39 19.16 -7.58 4.28
CA ILE A 39 19.35 -8.30 3.04
C ILE A 39 19.81 -7.28 2.01
N SER A 40 21.07 -7.39 1.57
CA SER A 40 21.60 -6.52 0.54
C SER A 40 22.24 -7.32 -0.59
N ILE A 41 21.91 -6.97 -1.83
CA ILE A 41 22.51 -7.54 -3.03
C ILE A 41 23.24 -6.40 -3.74
N VAL A 42 24.56 -6.44 -3.71
CA VAL A 42 25.44 -5.49 -4.43
C VAL A 42 25.45 -5.85 -5.91
N LEU A 43 25.31 -4.85 -6.79
CA LEU A 43 25.47 -5.09 -8.22
C LEU A 43 26.95 -5.39 -8.54
N PRO A 44 27.28 -6.43 -9.31
CA PRO A 44 28.66 -6.68 -9.70
C PRO A 44 29.25 -5.46 -10.44
N PRO A 45 30.50 -5.04 -10.16
CA PRO A 45 31.13 -3.85 -10.77
C PRO A 45 31.28 -3.89 -12.30
N MET A 46 30.87 -4.98 -12.96
CA MET A 46 30.99 -5.18 -14.41
C MET A 46 29.71 -4.85 -15.21
N ALA A 47 28.60 -4.49 -14.57
CA ALA A 47 27.31 -4.40 -15.26
C ALA A 47 26.98 -3.03 -15.90
N MET A 48 27.67 -1.94 -15.55
CA MET A 48 27.39 -0.61 -16.14
C MET A 48 28.66 0.27 -16.20
N PRO A 49 29.31 0.45 -17.37
CA PRO A 49 30.36 1.45 -17.56
C PRO A 49 29.82 2.89 -17.63
N MET A 50 28.50 3.07 -17.52
CA MET A 50 27.87 4.36 -17.26
C MET A 50 27.94 4.59 -15.76
N ALA A 51 29.07 5.13 -15.30
CA ALA A 51 29.19 5.69 -13.97
C ALA A 51 28.09 6.76 -13.83
N MET A 52 26.94 6.37 -13.27
CA MET A 52 26.12 7.32 -12.53
C MET A 52 27.10 7.90 -11.51
N PRO A 53 27.36 9.22 -11.52
CA PRO A 53 28.31 9.81 -10.61
C PRO A 53 27.94 9.30 -9.23
N ILE A 54 28.89 8.61 -8.59
CA ILE A 54 28.81 8.25 -7.19
C ILE A 54 28.59 9.59 -6.50
N ILE A 55 27.34 9.91 -6.20
CA ILE A 55 27.03 11.12 -5.49
C ILE A 55 27.66 10.86 -4.12
N GLU A 56 28.64 11.68 -3.77
CA GLU A 56 29.41 11.69 -2.52
C GLU A 56 28.51 11.76 -1.25
N ASN A 57 27.18 11.74 -1.42
CA ASN A 57 26.12 11.89 -0.44
C ASN A 57 25.53 10.56 0.07
N GLY A 58 26.23 9.44 -0.05
CA GLY A 58 25.85 8.21 0.68
C GLY A 58 24.76 7.34 0.05
N TYR A 59 24.67 7.28 -1.28
CA TYR A 59 23.90 6.22 -1.95
C TYR A 59 24.63 4.89 -1.82
N TYR A 60 23.87 3.82 -1.55
CA TYR A 60 24.42 2.48 -1.47
C TYR A 60 24.45 1.81 -2.85
N ASP A 61 25.53 1.07 -3.15
CA ASP A 61 25.69 0.26 -4.38
C ASP A 61 24.79 -1.01 -4.40
N TYR A 62 23.69 -1.00 -3.66
CA TYR A 62 22.78 -2.14 -3.56
C TYR A 62 21.70 -2.07 -4.64
N TRP A 63 21.61 -3.11 -5.44
CA TRP A 63 20.48 -3.34 -6.34
C TRP A 63 19.23 -3.73 -5.56
N PHE A 64 19.43 -4.49 -4.48
CA PHE A 64 18.37 -4.91 -3.56
C PHE A 64 18.74 -4.56 -2.12
N THR A 65 17.84 -3.91 -1.38
CA THR A 65 18.00 -3.57 0.04
C THR A 65 16.68 -3.78 0.80
N SER A 66 16.65 -4.75 1.72
CA SER A 66 15.48 -5.02 2.57
C SER A 66 15.95 -5.64 3.90
N SER A 67 15.03 -6.19 4.70
CA SER A 67 15.34 -6.96 5.91
C SER A 67 14.50 -8.23 5.97
N TRP A 68 15.01 -9.28 6.62
CA TRP A 68 14.25 -10.52 6.86
C TRP A 68 12.99 -10.30 7.72
N THR A 69 12.88 -9.15 8.40
CA THR A 69 11.67 -8.77 9.14
C THR A 69 10.55 -8.25 8.23
N VAL A 70 10.87 -7.73 7.04
CA VAL A 70 9.92 -7.10 6.13
C VAL A 70 8.96 -8.11 5.45
N PRO A 71 9.41 -9.25 4.89
CA PRO A 71 8.50 -10.22 4.25
C PRO A 71 7.29 -10.65 5.10
N PRO A 72 7.44 -11.11 6.36
CA PRO A 72 6.28 -11.50 7.16
C PRO A 72 5.38 -10.31 7.50
N LEU A 73 5.94 -9.12 7.74
CA LEU A 73 5.16 -7.91 8.01
C LEU A 73 4.30 -7.53 6.80
N LEU A 74 4.88 -7.50 5.61
CA LEU A 74 4.16 -7.18 4.37
C LEU A 74 3.15 -8.27 4.00
N GLY A 75 3.45 -9.55 4.25
CA GLY A 75 2.48 -10.62 4.09
C GLY A 75 1.22 -10.40 4.94
N VAL A 76 1.39 -10.09 6.23
CA VAL A 76 0.25 -9.75 7.11
C VAL A 76 -0.45 -8.47 6.62
N ALA A 77 0.31 -7.43 6.27
CA ALA A 77 -0.25 -6.17 5.78
C ALA A 77 -1.14 -6.39 4.55
N TYR A 78 -0.72 -7.18 3.57
CA TYR A 78 -1.54 -7.47 2.37
C TYR A 78 -2.85 -8.18 2.71
N VAL A 79 -2.87 -9.08 3.70
CA VAL A 79 -4.13 -9.71 4.17
C VAL A 79 -5.06 -8.68 4.79
N VAL A 80 -4.52 -7.79 5.63
CA VAL A 80 -5.32 -6.75 6.30
C VAL A 80 -5.83 -5.73 5.28
N LEU A 81 -4.94 -5.18 4.45
CA LEU A 81 -5.24 -4.10 3.51
C LEU A 81 -6.07 -4.57 2.31
N GLY A 82 -5.74 -5.72 1.73
CA GLY A 82 -6.45 -6.25 0.58
C GLY A 82 -7.72 -7.02 0.93
N GLY A 83 -7.77 -7.57 2.14
CA GLY A 83 -8.86 -8.44 2.57
C GLY A 83 -9.80 -7.81 3.60
N ILE A 84 -9.27 -7.45 4.76
CA ILE A 84 -10.07 -7.14 5.96
C ILE A 84 -10.60 -5.70 5.95
N LEU A 85 -9.71 -4.73 5.74
CA LEU A 85 -9.98 -3.31 5.90
C LEU A 85 -11.06 -2.78 4.91
N PRO A 86 -11.04 -3.12 3.61
CA PRO A 86 -12.04 -2.64 2.66
C PRO A 86 -13.43 -3.16 3.01
N ARG A 87 -13.54 -4.44 3.38
CA ARG A 87 -14.79 -5.05 3.85
C ARG A 87 -15.29 -4.38 5.13
N LEU A 88 -14.41 -4.08 6.07
CA LEU A 88 -14.80 -3.35 7.28
C LEU A 88 -15.43 -1.99 6.93
N PHE A 89 -14.79 -1.21 6.04
CA PHE A 89 -15.32 0.08 5.61
C PHE A 89 -16.62 -0.04 4.82
N GLU A 90 -16.76 -1.03 3.94
CA GLU A 90 -18.03 -1.32 3.27
C GLU A 90 -19.15 -1.60 4.29
N ALA A 91 -18.83 -2.27 5.41
CA ALA A 91 -19.81 -2.63 6.44
C ALA A 91 -20.28 -1.40 7.19
N LEU A 92 -19.34 -0.53 7.52
CA LEU A 92 -19.59 0.73 8.18
C LEU A 92 -20.40 1.67 7.28
N LEU A 93 -20.02 1.78 6.01
CA LEU A 93 -20.74 2.58 5.01
C LEU A 93 -22.17 2.06 4.79
N TRP A 94 -22.36 0.74 4.69
CA TRP A 94 -23.68 0.12 4.60
C TRP A 94 -24.54 0.43 5.83
N LYS A 95 -24.00 0.22 7.04
CA LYS A 95 -24.72 0.50 8.30
C LYS A 95 -25.06 1.98 8.47
N SER A 96 -24.22 2.89 7.96
CA SER A 96 -24.46 4.33 8.02
C SER A 96 -25.56 4.83 7.08
N GLY A 97 -26.05 3.98 6.17
CA GLY A 97 -27.03 4.37 5.16
C GLY A 97 -26.46 5.25 4.04
N MET A 98 -25.16 5.59 4.05
CA MET A 98 -24.53 6.39 2.99
C MET A 98 -24.58 5.69 1.62
N VAL A 99 -24.51 4.35 1.58
CA VAL A 99 -24.56 3.57 0.33
C VAL A 99 -25.92 3.70 -0.37
N MET A 100 -27.00 3.94 0.36
CA MET A 100 -28.34 4.09 -0.22
C MET A 100 -28.50 5.39 -1.03
N MET A 101 -27.61 6.38 -0.86
CA MET A 101 -27.66 7.65 -1.62
C MET A 101 -26.78 7.67 -2.87
N MET A 102 -25.81 6.75 -2.99
CA MET A 102 -25.04 6.53 -4.22
C MET A 102 -25.63 5.35 -5.02
N GLY A 103 -26.97 5.36 -5.13
CA GLY A 103 -27.74 4.30 -5.78
C GLY A 103 -27.25 3.95 -7.19
N PRO A 104 -27.52 2.72 -7.64
CA PRO A 104 -26.87 2.11 -8.80
C PRO A 104 -27.39 2.73 -10.11
N GLN A 105 -26.80 3.84 -10.54
CA GLN A 105 -27.05 4.35 -11.89
C GLN A 105 -26.57 3.36 -12.97
N GLN A 106 -25.67 2.43 -12.65
CA GLN A 106 -25.23 1.39 -13.60
C GLN A 106 -26.18 0.18 -13.72
N GLN A 107 -27.08 -0.08 -12.76
CA GLN A 107 -28.09 -1.15 -12.95
C GLN A 107 -29.30 -0.70 -13.77
N GLN A 108 -29.51 0.62 -13.96
CA GLN A 108 -30.69 1.10 -14.68
C GLN A 108 -30.53 1.07 -16.21
N GLU A 109 -29.28 1.07 -16.74
CA GLU A 109 -29.06 0.86 -18.18
C GLU A 109 -29.24 -0.60 -18.61
N GLU A 110 -29.01 -1.57 -17.72
CA GLU A 110 -29.20 -2.99 -18.03
C GLU A 110 -30.70 -3.37 -18.10
N VAL A 111 -31.55 -2.76 -17.28
CA VAL A 111 -33.01 -3.03 -17.28
C VAL A 111 -33.68 -2.57 -18.59
N THR A 112 -33.11 -1.60 -19.30
CA THR A 112 -33.68 -1.15 -20.59
C THR A 112 -33.33 -2.09 -21.74
N THR A 113 -32.26 -2.90 -21.60
CA THR A 113 -31.83 -3.86 -22.63
C THR A 113 -32.59 -5.20 -22.52
N ILE A 114 -33.08 -5.55 -21.33
CA ILE A 114 -33.82 -6.79 -21.07
C ILE A 114 -35.22 -6.80 -21.72
N LEU A 115 -35.82 -5.63 -22.01
CA LEU A 115 -37.13 -5.56 -22.67
C LEU A 115 -37.11 -5.87 -24.18
N GLN A 116 -35.94 -6.18 -24.76
CA GLN A 116 -35.81 -6.56 -26.18
C GLN A 116 -35.26 -7.98 -26.41
N GLN A 117 -35.02 -8.77 -25.36
CA GLN A 117 -34.50 -10.12 -25.51
C GLN A 117 -35.66 -11.12 -25.68
N GLU A 118 -36.13 -11.22 -26.92
CA GLU A 118 -37.03 -12.26 -27.43
C GLU A 118 -36.52 -13.67 -27.06
N GLU A 119 -37.46 -14.55 -26.73
CA GLU A 119 -37.30 -15.93 -26.23
C GLU A 119 -36.20 -16.73 -26.96
N LEU A 120 -35.00 -16.80 -26.37
CA LEU A 120 -33.97 -17.75 -26.78
C LEU A 120 -33.88 -18.91 -25.76
N PRO A 121 -33.64 -20.15 -26.23
CA PRO A 121 -33.72 -21.35 -25.41
C PRO A 121 -32.69 -21.34 -24.28
N TRP A 122 -33.20 -21.45 -23.06
CA TRP A 122 -32.61 -21.05 -21.78
C TRP A 122 -31.59 -22.02 -21.18
N GLU A 123 -31.03 -22.97 -21.94
CA GLU A 123 -30.44 -24.17 -21.34
C GLU A 123 -28.89 -24.30 -21.45
N SER A 124 -28.13 -23.24 -21.79
CA SER A 124 -26.67 -23.42 -21.95
C SER A 124 -25.71 -22.24 -21.70
N GLN A 125 -26.07 -21.12 -21.07
CA GLN A 125 -25.14 -19.97 -20.92
C GLN A 125 -24.78 -19.41 -19.53
N PRO A 126 -24.72 -20.17 -18.42
CA PRO A 126 -24.06 -19.66 -17.20
C PRO A 126 -22.54 -19.43 -17.37
N GLN A 127 -21.86 -20.28 -18.15
CA GLN A 127 -20.38 -20.32 -18.18
C GLN A 127 -19.71 -19.17 -18.94
N GLN A 128 -20.39 -18.53 -19.91
CA GLN A 128 -19.78 -17.44 -20.69
C GLN A 128 -19.78 -16.09 -19.97
N GLN A 129 -20.74 -15.87 -19.06
CA GLN A 129 -20.87 -14.59 -18.36
C GLN A 129 -19.81 -14.45 -17.24
N GLN A 130 -19.48 -15.55 -16.55
CA GLN A 130 -18.46 -15.53 -15.48
C GLN A 130 -17.02 -15.37 -15.97
N GLN A 131 -16.67 -15.89 -17.15
CA GLN A 131 -15.33 -15.65 -17.72
C GLN A 131 -15.10 -14.17 -18.06
N GLN A 132 -16.16 -13.38 -18.28
CA GLN A 132 -16.04 -11.96 -18.59
C GLN A 132 -15.69 -11.10 -17.36
N ASP A 133 -15.98 -11.56 -16.14
CA ASP A 133 -15.78 -10.76 -14.92
C ASP A 133 -14.36 -10.89 -14.31
N GLU A 134 -13.64 -11.99 -14.58
CA GLU A 134 -12.30 -12.21 -14.01
C GLU A 134 -11.20 -11.37 -14.72
N GLU A 135 -11.22 -11.33 -16.06
CA GLU A 135 -10.24 -10.60 -16.87
C GLU A 135 -10.10 -9.11 -16.53
N PRO A 136 -11.20 -8.33 -16.34
CA PRO A 136 -11.06 -6.92 -15.95
C PRO A 136 -10.45 -6.77 -14.54
N LEU A 137 -10.77 -7.64 -13.59
CA LEU A 137 -10.19 -7.60 -12.24
C LEU A 137 -8.69 -7.92 -12.25
N LYS A 138 -8.29 -8.93 -13.03
CA LYS A 138 -6.88 -9.26 -13.25
C LYS A 138 -6.11 -8.10 -13.85
N ARG A 139 -6.65 -7.47 -14.90
CA ARG A 139 -6.03 -6.29 -15.52
C ARG A 139 -5.88 -5.14 -14.53
N ARG A 140 -6.92 -4.86 -13.73
CA ARG A 140 -6.86 -3.84 -12.67
C ARG A 140 -5.81 -4.15 -11.62
N ALA A 141 -5.70 -5.41 -11.18
CA ALA A 141 -4.68 -5.83 -10.22
C ALA A 141 -3.26 -5.64 -10.77
N ILE A 142 -3.01 -6.06 -12.02
CA ILE A 142 -1.71 -5.88 -12.68
C ILE A 142 -1.37 -4.39 -12.83
N LEU A 143 -2.34 -3.59 -13.30
CA LEU A 143 -2.16 -2.15 -13.42
C LEU A 143 -1.88 -1.50 -12.07
N ALA A 144 -2.60 -1.91 -11.01
CA ALA A 144 -2.41 -1.37 -9.66
C ALA A 144 -1.00 -1.62 -9.14
N VAL A 145 -0.51 -2.87 -9.20
CA VAL A 145 0.86 -3.21 -8.81
C VAL A 145 1.88 -2.43 -9.63
N GLY A 146 1.69 -2.33 -10.95
CA GLY A 146 2.57 -1.56 -11.83
C GLY A 146 2.60 -0.08 -11.48
N THR A 147 1.44 0.55 -11.24
CA THR A 147 1.36 1.95 -10.84
C THR A 147 1.92 2.20 -9.45
N THR A 148 1.75 1.29 -8.48
CA THR A 148 2.38 1.41 -7.17
C THR A 148 3.90 1.42 -7.29
N ALA A 149 4.48 0.50 -8.06
CA ALA A 149 5.93 0.46 -8.28
C ALA A 149 6.45 1.76 -8.93
N LEU A 150 5.68 2.34 -9.87
CA LEU A 150 6.00 3.63 -10.47
C LEU A 150 5.91 4.79 -9.47
N ILE A 151 4.90 4.82 -8.60
CA ILE A 151 4.75 5.85 -7.56
C ILE A 151 5.91 5.78 -6.57
N ILE A 152 6.32 4.58 -6.17
CA ILE A 152 7.45 4.38 -5.26
C ILE A 152 8.77 4.79 -5.93
N LYS A 153 8.96 4.48 -7.22
CA LYS A 153 10.14 4.95 -7.94
C LYS A 153 10.14 6.47 -8.14
N LEU A 154 8.96 7.05 -8.34
CA LEU A 154 8.78 8.50 -8.40
C LEU A 154 9.11 9.15 -7.04
N SER A 155 8.75 8.51 -5.93
CA SER A 155 9.05 9.02 -4.59
C SER A 155 10.55 9.08 -4.35
N GLU A 156 11.28 8.03 -4.75
CA GLU A 156 12.74 8.02 -4.76
C GLU A 156 13.28 9.19 -5.59
N TYR A 157 12.87 9.31 -6.86
CA TYR A 157 13.34 10.37 -7.75
C TYR A 157 13.13 11.78 -7.18
N LEU A 158 11.98 12.02 -6.54
CA LEU A 158 11.66 13.31 -5.92
C LEU A 158 12.56 13.62 -4.72
N GLU A 159 12.85 12.64 -3.87
CA GLU A 159 13.77 12.78 -2.73
C GLU A 159 15.22 12.97 -3.18
N THR A 160 15.65 12.29 -4.24
CA THR A 160 17.02 12.39 -4.74
C THR A 160 17.29 13.70 -5.47
N THR A 161 16.30 14.22 -6.22
CA THR A 161 16.51 15.33 -7.15
C THR A 161 16.27 16.69 -6.50
N ASN A 162 15.21 16.83 -5.68
CA ASN A 162 14.85 18.15 -5.14
C ASN A 162 15.77 18.62 -4.01
N ASN A 163 16.41 17.70 -3.28
CA ASN A 163 17.42 18.05 -2.27
C ASN A 163 18.69 18.68 -2.88
N SER A 164 19.00 18.41 -4.16
CA SER A 164 20.19 18.98 -4.82
C SER A 164 20.02 20.42 -5.32
N ILE A 165 18.78 20.90 -5.47
CA ILE A 165 18.48 22.21 -6.09
C ILE A 165 18.39 23.33 -5.05
N VAL A 166 18.05 23.00 -3.79
CA VAL A 166 17.78 23.99 -2.74
C VAL A 166 19.06 24.68 -2.21
N ASP A 167 20.22 24.03 -2.30
CA ASP A 167 21.49 24.58 -1.80
C ASP A 167 22.07 25.73 -2.66
N ASN A 168 21.53 25.98 -3.86
CA ASN A 168 22.06 27.01 -4.78
C ASN A 168 21.29 28.34 -4.78
N GLY A 169 20.66 28.72 -3.65
CA GLY A 169 20.26 30.11 -3.37
C GLY A 169 19.18 30.74 -4.28
N GLY A 170 18.64 30.01 -5.25
CA GLY A 170 17.54 30.44 -6.11
C GLY A 170 16.25 29.77 -5.68
N GLY A 171 15.38 30.50 -4.96
CA GLY A 171 14.15 30.02 -4.30
C GLY A 171 13.02 29.50 -5.21
N GLY A 172 13.32 28.56 -6.12
CA GLY A 172 12.36 27.93 -7.02
C GLY A 172 12.27 26.40 -6.93
N GLY A 173 13.06 25.74 -6.09
CA GLY A 173 12.96 24.29 -5.87
C GLY A 173 11.71 23.95 -5.06
N GLY A 174 10.83 23.09 -5.60
CA GLY A 174 9.65 22.61 -4.87
C GLY A 174 10.07 21.85 -3.62
N GLY A 175 9.82 22.43 -2.44
CA GLY A 175 10.19 21.82 -1.16
C GLY A 175 9.39 20.54 -0.84
N PRO A 176 9.53 19.97 0.37
CA PRO A 176 8.88 18.72 0.77
C PRO A 176 7.36 18.66 0.50
N LEU A 177 6.67 19.81 0.65
CA LEU A 177 5.26 19.94 0.32
C LEU A 177 4.95 19.65 -1.15
N PHE A 178 5.82 20.07 -2.08
CA PHE A 178 5.64 19.80 -3.50
C PHE A 178 5.78 18.30 -3.79
N ASN A 179 6.79 17.63 -3.22
CA ASN A 179 6.97 16.18 -3.34
C ASN A 179 5.72 15.44 -2.86
N LEU A 180 5.24 15.81 -1.67
CA LEU A 180 4.03 15.25 -1.07
C LEU A 180 2.80 15.45 -1.97
N LEU A 181 2.59 16.65 -2.52
CA LEU A 181 1.45 16.94 -3.39
C LEU A 181 1.51 16.14 -4.69
N VAL A 182 2.69 15.99 -5.30
CA VAL A 182 2.87 15.19 -6.52
C VAL A 182 2.52 13.73 -6.27
N LEU A 183 3.07 13.13 -5.20
CA LEU A 183 2.83 11.73 -4.87
C LEU A 183 1.38 11.47 -4.43
N LEU A 184 0.81 12.36 -3.62
CA LEU A 184 -0.60 12.26 -3.22
C LEU A 184 -1.51 12.36 -4.45
N SER A 185 -1.22 13.26 -5.39
CA SER A 185 -1.98 13.38 -6.64
C SER A 185 -1.90 12.10 -7.48
N ALA A 186 -0.71 11.50 -7.57
CA ALA A 186 -0.52 10.24 -8.28
C ALA A 186 -1.29 9.08 -7.63
N ALA A 187 -1.23 8.97 -6.29
CA ALA A 187 -1.93 7.94 -5.53
C ALA A 187 -3.46 8.09 -5.60
N LEU A 188 -3.98 9.33 -5.53
CA LEU A 188 -5.41 9.61 -5.74
C LEU A 188 -5.83 9.31 -7.19
N GLY A 189 -4.97 9.61 -8.17
CA GLY A 189 -5.18 9.24 -9.57
C GLY A 189 -5.28 7.72 -9.76
N GLN A 190 -4.39 6.95 -9.12
CA GLN A 190 -4.44 5.49 -9.11
C GLN A 190 -5.78 4.99 -8.55
N TRP A 191 -6.24 5.53 -7.41
CA TRP A 191 -7.54 5.19 -6.85
C TRP A 191 -8.69 5.50 -7.82
N ALA A 192 -8.72 6.72 -8.36
CA ALA A 192 -9.80 7.18 -9.23
C ALA A 192 -9.93 6.34 -10.51
N ILE A 193 -8.80 5.89 -11.08
CA ILE A 193 -8.78 5.15 -12.34
C ILE A 193 -9.05 3.65 -12.14
N LEU A 194 -8.51 3.04 -11.08
CA LEU A 194 -8.50 1.58 -10.95
C LEU A 194 -9.63 1.02 -10.09
N ASP A 195 -10.17 1.81 -9.15
CA ASP A 195 -11.14 1.33 -8.17
C ASP A 195 -12.34 2.27 -8.04
N GLY A 196 -12.11 3.54 -7.70
CA GLY A 196 -13.13 4.58 -7.53
C GLY A 196 -14.07 4.38 -6.34
N SER A 197 -13.98 3.28 -5.58
CA SER A 197 -14.87 3.03 -4.46
C SER A 197 -14.50 3.85 -3.21
N LEU A 198 -15.51 4.32 -2.48
CA LEU A 198 -15.31 5.06 -1.23
C LEU A 198 -14.68 4.19 -0.14
N SER A 199 -14.99 2.89 -0.09
CA SER A 199 -14.38 1.97 0.87
C SER A 199 -12.87 1.85 0.67
N ALA A 200 -12.41 1.75 -0.57
CA ALA A 200 -11.00 1.73 -0.90
C ALA A 200 -10.32 3.07 -0.55
N LEU A 201 -10.97 4.21 -0.84
CA LEU A 201 -10.46 5.52 -0.48
C LEU A 201 -10.25 5.66 1.03
N LEU A 202 -11.23 5.23 1.84
CA LEU A 202 -11.14 5.28 3.30
C LEU A 202 -10.03 4.34 3.81
N ALA A 203 -9.97 3.12 3.29
CA ALA A 203 -8.92 2.16 3.63
C ALA A 203 -7.51 2.71 3.33
N ALA A 204 -7.31 3.25 2.13
CA ALA A 204 -6.05 3.82 1.69
C ALA A 204 -5.69 5.11 2.47
N SER A 205 -6.68 5.94 2.82
CA SER A 205 -6.46 7.15 3.62
C SER A 205 -6.10 6.85 5.08
N VAL A 206 -6.72 5.85 5.69
CA VAL A 206 -6.33 5.42 7.04
C VAL A 206 -4.93 4.81 7.01
N THR A 207 -4.60 4.05 5.97
CA THR A 207 -3.29 3.41 5.84
C THR A 207 -2.18 4.42 5.47
N SER A 208 -2.48 5.49 4.73
CA SER A 208 -1.50 6.54 4.43
C SER A 208 -1.03 7.31 5.67
N ILE A 209 -1.81 7.28 6.75
CA ILE A 209 -1.45 7.85 8.05
C ILE A 209 -0.93 6.75 8.98
N GLY A 210 -1.68 5.66 9.12
CA GLY A 210 -1.37 4.57 10.05
C GLY A 210 -0.14 3.76 9.66
N GLY A 211 0.13 3.62 8.36
CA GLY A 211 1.31 2.92 7.82
C GLY A 211 2.61 3.54 8.32
N PRO A 212 2.90 4.81 7.99
CA PRO A 212 4.10 5.49 8.49
C PRO A 212 4.18 5.47 10.02
N LEU A 213 3.06 5.72 10.73
CA LEU A 213 3.05 5.68 12.19
C LEU A 213 3.37 4.29 12.76
N SER A 214 2.99 3.22 12.07
CA SER A 214 3.29 1.85 12.48
C SER A 214 4.78 1.51 12.39
N GLU A 215 5.59 2.33 11.71
CA GLU A 215 7.03 2.19 11.65
C GLU A 215 7.74 2.72 12.91
N LEU A 216 7.12 3.62 13.66
CA LEU A 216 7.78 4.29 14.81
C LEU A 216 8.36 3.31 15.85
N PRO A 217 7.68 2.20 16.23
CA PRO A 217 8.29 1.19 17.09
C PRO A 217 9.56 0.59 16.49
N PHE A 218 9.56 0.30 15.19
CA PHE A 218 10.72 -0.29 14.52
C PHE A 218 11.89 0.69 14.41
N VAL A 219 11.60 1.96 14.13
CA VAL A 219 12.61 3.02 14.10
C VAL A 219 13.20 3.25 15.50
N GLY A 220 12.37 3.30 16.53
CA GLY A 220 12.85 3.54 17.89
C GLY A 220 13.57 2.34 18.52
N HIS A 221 13.22 1.11 18.16
CA HIS A 221 14.00 -0.09 18.50
C HIS A 221 15.25 -0.29 17.62
N GLY A 222 15.52 0.62 16.67
CA GLY A 222 16.68 0.55 15.80
C GLY A 222 16.66 -0.64 14.83
N VAL A 223 15.48 -1.10 14.42
CA VAL A 223 15.34 -2.15 13.39
C VAL A 223 15.74 -1.60 12.03
N TRP A 224 15.35 -0.36 11.76
CA TRP A 224 15.83 0.48 10.66
C TRP A 224 15.85 1.95 11.09
N VAL A 225 16.60 2.76 10.35
CA VAL A 225 16.68 4.21 10.56
C VAL A 225 16.42 4.94 9.25
N TYR A 226 15.61 6.00 9.31
CA TYR A 226 15.51 6.94 8.19
C TYR A 226 16.81 7.72 8.05
N LEU A 227 17.26 7.90 6.81
CA LEU A 227 18.38 8.78 6.49
C LEU A 227 18.04 10.22 6.90
N ASP A 228 19.04 10.97 7.37
CA ASP A 228 18.83 12.34 7.86
C ASP A 228 18.24 13.26 6.78
N SER A 229 18.60 13.04 5.51
CA SER A 229 18.07 13.77 4.35
C SER A 229 16.60 13.49 4.05
N ALA A 230 16.09 12.32 4.44
CA ALA A 230 14.73 11.87 4.16
C ALA A 230 13.78 12.07 5.35
N ARG A 231 14.33 12.42 6.53
CA ARG A 231 13.59 12.49 7.80
C ARG A 231 13.01 13.89 8.03
N ASP A 232 11.84 14.15 7.48
CA ASP A 232 11.16 15.44 7.51
C ASP A 232 9.82 15.44 8.28
N TYR A 233 9.35 14.27 8.73
CA TYR A 233 8.07 14.12 9.44
C TYR A 233 8.25 13.60 10.86
N TYR A 234 7.87 14.40 11.87
CA TYR A 234 8.04 14.09 13.29
C TYR A 234 6.69 14.07 14.02
N PRO A 235 5.90 12.98 13.90
CA PRO A 235 4.53 12.92 14.42
C PRO A 235 4.44 13.10 15.94
N LEU A 236 5.50 12.78 16.68
CA LEU A 236 5.54 12.82 18.14
C LEU A 236 6.29 14.04 18.71
N ALA A 237 6.80 14.97 17.87
CA ALA A 237 7.57 16.12 18.34
C ALA A 237 6.78 17.03 19.30
N GLY A 238 5.46 17.11 19.14
CA GLY A 238 4.58 17.87 20.04
C GLY A 238 4.25 17.16 21.36
N LEU A 239 4.54 15.86 21.46
CA LEU A 239 4.32 15.06 22.67
C LEU A 239 5.55 15.18 23.58
N VAL A 240 5.77 16.37 24.13
CA VAL A 240 6.87 16.60 25.06
C VAL A 240 6.62 15.80 26.35
N PRO A 241 7.56 14.93 26.77
CA PRO A 241 7.51 14.27 28.07
C PRO A 241 7.44 15.33 29.18
N GLY A 242 6.34 15.34 29.95
CA GLY A 242 6.10 16.33 31.01
C GLY A 242 5.03 17.39 30.71
N SER A 243 4.40 17.36 29.52
CA SER A 243 3.12 18.07 29.34
C SER A 243 2.06 17.48 30.28
N SER A 244 1.25 18.35 30.91
CA SER A 244 0.32 17.99 31.99
C SER A 244 -0.71 16.91 31.62
N TRP A 245 -0.91 16.65 30.33
CA TRP A 245 -1.81 15.62 29.83
C TRP A 245 -1.25 14.19 29.99
N TRP A 246 0.08 14.04 30.06
CA TRP A 246 0.78 12.75 30.13
C TRP A 246 1.64 12.62 31.40
N SER A 247 1.37 13.41 32.44
CA SER A 247 2.21 13.43 33.65
C SER A 247 2.06 12.21 34.56
N ASP A 248 1.21 11.24 34.21
CA ASP A 248 1.16 9.96 34.91
C ASP A 248 2.34 9.09 34.45
N ASN A 249 3.24 8.80 35.40
CA ASN A 249 4.44 7.97 35.23
C ASN A 249 4.19 6.62 34.53
N SER A 250 2.96 6.09 34.57
CA SER A 250 2.58 4.82 33.92
C SER A 250 2.48 4.93 32.39
N SER A 251 1.95 6.05 31.87
CA SER A 251 1.72 6.25 30.42
C SER A 251 3.03 6.44 29.66
N ASN A 252 3.98 7.16 30.25
CA ASN A 252 5.33 7.32 29.71
C ASN A 252 6.08 5.99 29.66
N GLY A 253 5.84 5.09 30.62
CA GLY A 253 6.41 3.74 30.62
C GLY A 253 5.92 2.88 29.45
N LEU A 254 4.62 2.93 29.13
CA LEU A 254 4.06 2.17 28.01
C LEU A 254 4.59 2.65 26.65
N LEU A 255 4.62 3.96 26.41
CA LEU A 255 5.16 4.52 25.16
C LEU A 255 6.67 4.25 25.04
N THR A 256 7.43 4.35 26.12
CA THR A 256 8.88 4.06 26.11
C THR A 256 9.11 2.59 25.78
N TRP A 257 8.32 1.70 26.39
CA TRP A 257 8.38 0.26 26.10
C TRP A 257 8.00 -0.03 24.65
N LEU A 258 6.92 0.57 24.15
CA LEU A 258 6.42 0.35 22.79
C LEU A 258 7.40 0.87 21.74
N LEU A 259 7.88 2.10 21.90
CA LEU A 259 8.72 2.78 20.93
C LEU A 259 10.20 2.48 21.10
N GLY A 260 10.64 1.94 22.25
CA GLY A 260 12.05 1.59 22.48
C GLY A 260 12.96 2.78 22.78
N VAL A 261 12.44 4.01 22.79
CA VAL A 261 13.20 5.24 23.08
C VAL A 261 12.51 6.05 24.18
N SER A 262 13.30 6.80 24.95
CA SER A 262 12.79 7.73 25.98
C SER A 262 12.52 9.14 25.44
N ASP A 263 13.12 9.50 24.31
CA ASP A 263 12.95 10.79 23.65
C ASP A 263 12.36 10.58 22.24
N TYR A 264 11.08 10.88 22.10
CA TYR A 264 10.34 10.73 20.84
C TYR A 264 10.44 11.96 19.93
N THR A 265 11.09 13.04 20.37
CA THR A 265 11.17 14.27 19.57
C THR A 265 12.01 14.08 18.30
N ASN A 266 12.95 13.14 18.36
CA ASN A 266 13.86 12.79 17.27
C ASN A 266 13.41 11.57 16.46
N LEU A 267 12.28 10.96 16.81
CA LEU A 267 11.64 9.89 16.03
C LEU A 267 10.98 10.50 14.80
N GLY A 268 11.77 10.63 13.75
CA GLY A 268 11.29 11.09 12.46
C GLY A 268 11.14 9.96 11.45
N LEU A 269 10.22 10.21 10.53
CA LEU A 269 9.87 9.42 9.37
C LEU A 269 10.02 10.32 8.13
N SER A 270 9.77 9.75 6.95
CA SER A 270 9.63 10.53 5.72
C SER A 270 8.17 10.82 5.39
N SER A 271 7.82 12.07 5.14
CA SER A 271 6.46 12.52 4.82
C SER A 271 5.92 11.90 3.53
N ILE A 272 6.80 11.53 2.59
CA ILE A 272 6.44 10.92 1.32
C ILE A 272 6.03 9.45 1.41
N THR A 273 6.27 8.80 2.55
CA THR A 273 5.86 7.41 2.79
C THR A 273 4.33 7.27 2.81
N GLY A 274 3.61 8.29 3.30
CA GLY A 274 2.14 8.26 3.39
C GLY A 274 1.46 7.99 2.05
N PRO A 275 1.69 8.79 0.99
CA PRO A 275 1.21 8.48 -0.35
C PRO A 275 1.64 7.11 -0.89
N CYS A 276 2.83 6.62 -0.53
CA CYS A 276 3.28 5.29 -0.94
C CYS A 276 2.44 4.18 -0.27
N TYR A 277 2.16 4.30 1.03
CA TYR A 277 1.23 3.43 1.74
C TYR A 277 -0.19 3.48 1.17
N PHE A 278 -0.64 4.65 0.70
CA PHE A 278 -1.91 4.78 -0.03
C PHE A 278 -1.89 3.91 -1.29
N ALA A 279 -0.86 4.05 -2.13
CA ALA A 279 -0.72 3.31 -3.38
C ALA A 279 -0.64 1.78 -3.16
N VAL A 280 0.17 1.35 -2.17
CA VAL A 280 0.27 -0.07 -1.76
C VAL A 280 -1.08 -0.61 -1.29
N THR A 281 -1.87 0.19 -0.56
CA THR A 281 -3.22 -0.22 -0.16
C THR A 281 -4.10 -0.46 -1.39
N MET A 282 -4.02 0.39 -2.42
CA MET A 282 -4.80 0.23 -3.64
C MET A 282 -4.44 -1.05 -4.40
N ASP A 283 -3.16 -1.42 -4.49
CA ASP A 283 -2.80 -2.69 -5.13
C ASP A 283 -3.22 -3.91 -4.31
N ALA A 284 -3.11 -3.87 -2.99
CA ALA A 284 -3.54 -4.97 -2.13
C ALA A 284 -5.05 -5.20 -2.28
N ILE A 285 -5.84 -4.12 -2.36
CA ILE A 285 -7.28 -4.18 -2.61
C ILE A 285 -7.60 -4.80 -3.97
N ALA A 286 -6.92 -4.34 -5.02
CA ALA A 286 -7.14 -4.87 -6.38
C ALA A 286 -6.79 -6.36 -6.47
N LEU A 287 -5.68 -6.78 -5.86
CA LEU A 287 -5.27 -8.18 -5.74
C LEU A 287 -6.28 -9.01 -4.93
N GLY A 288 -6.74 -8.48 -3.79
CA GLY A 288 -7.74 -9.14 -2.95
C GLY A 288 -9.02 -9.45 -3.72
N ARG A 289 -9.56 -8.44 -4.42
CA ARG A 289 -10.75 -8.60 -5.27
C ARG A 289 -10.55 -9.62 -6.40
N TRP A 290 -9.41 -9.58 -7.08
CA TRP A 290 -9.10 -10.56 -8.12
C TRP A 290 -9.01 -11.98 -7.56
N PHE A 291 -8.31 -12.18 -6.43
CA PHE A 291 -8.17 -13.50 -5.81
C PHE A 291 -9.48 -14.06 -5.28
N ASP A 292 -10.37 -13.23 -4.76
CA ASP A 292 -11.72 -13.64 -4.38
C ASP A 292 -12.52 -14.11 -5.59
N ALA A 293 -12.53 -13.36 -6.70
CA ALA A 293 -13.21 -13.78 -7.93
C ALA A 293 -12.69 -15.11 -8.48
N MET A 294 -11.36 -15.34 -8.43
CA MET A 294 -10.79 -16.63 -8.80
C MET A 294 -11.28 -17.79 -7.91
N GLN A 295 -11.49 -17.53 -6.62
CA GLN A 295 -11.94 -18.55 -5.67
C GLN A 295 -13.41 -18.91 -5.90
N GLU A 296 -14.24 -17.91 -6.18
CA GLU A 296 -15.67 -18.09 -6.46
C GLU A 296 -15.88 -18.97 -7.69
N LYS A 297 -15.17 -18.65 -8.78
CA LYS A 297 -15.18 -19.46 -10.00
C LYS A 297 -14.77 -20.92 -9.75
N LYS A 298 -13.75 -21.14 -8.93
CA LYS A 298 -13.28 -22.49 -8.59
C LYS A 298 -14.32 -23.27 -7.79
N GLU A 299 -14.98 -22.65 -6.82
CA GLU A 299 -16.03 -23.29 -6.00
C GLU A 299 -17.25 -23.67 -6.83
N GLU A 300 -17.57 -22.90 -7.87
CA GLU A 300 -18.66 -23.19 -8.79
C GLU A 300 -18.32 -24.33 -9.76
N GLU A 301 -17.09 -24.36 -10.28
CA GLU A 301 -16.57 -25.45 -11.11
C GLU A 301 -16.49 -26.79 -10.33
N GLU A 302 -16.13 -26.74 -9.04
CA GLU A 302 -16.04 -27.89 -8.14
C GLU A 302 -17.37 -28.24 -7.43
N GLY A 303 -18.45 -27.51 -7.73
CA GLY A 303 -19.78 -27.65 -7.14
C GLY A 303 -20.45 -29.03 -7.36
N PRO A 304 -21.78 -29.16 -7.17
CA PRO A 304 -22.48 -30.42 -6.80
C PRO A 304 -22.37 -31.62 -7.77
N ALA A 305 -21.62 -31.50 -8.88
CA ALA A 305 -21.17 -32.64 -9.68
C ALA A 305 -20.42 -33.71 -8.85
N SER A 306 -19.83 -33.36 -7.69
CA SER A 306 -19.16 -34.30 -6.79
C SER A 306 -20.08 -35.00 -5.76
N GLU A 307 -21.31 -34.52 -5.54
CA GLU A 307 -22.27 -35.16 -4.60
C GLU A 307 -23.19 -36.20 -5.28
N ALA A 308 -23.10 -36.33 -6.61
CA ALA A 308 -23.89 -37.27 -7.41
C ALA A 308 -23.15 -38.56 -7.83
N GLN A 309 -21.96 -38.83 -7.27
CA GLN A 309 -21.16 -40.04 -7.51
C GLN A 309 -20.96 -40.83 -6.22
#